data_AF-A0A2V4C081-F1
#
_entry.id   AF-A0A2V4C081-F1
#
_cell.length_a   1.000
_cell.length_b   1.000
_cell.length_c   1.000
_cell.angle_alpha   90.00
_cell.angle_beta   90.00
_cell.angle_gamma   90.00
#
_symmetry.space_group_name_H-M   'P 1'
#
loop_
_entity.id
_entity.type
_entity.pdbx_description
1 polymer ?
#
loop_
_entity_poly.entity_id
_entity_poly.type
_entity_poly.pdbx_seq_one_letter_code
_entity_poly.pdbx_strand_id
1 'polypeptide(L)'
;MTLYRKNLYFVCISLLLTVCYILYGYFFRNFITQPDLPKEYLTYKNLENKPASNHFEIIKLPDDLLNLTNFYFSPMSETVVIQSNKNGFSYDRDPLRLYYKFNIQGKLIDSLIVNSSDYYKVRKKYLISEDNYISWIIDNDSTRHKYTELNPKADWDADRTFEEFERLTKKANSVYFFKSVFTKHNGDTEEFFDKAIFLIDQKWYALYGKKIYVYPEPEEQNEEQKKIIPVYTHKLSQHGDNLLQVDAYYNLIVKNDTLKIKREVWSDRSDLVYYCSPINPEFCIIEGTNFIIKPKK
;
A
#
# COMPACT_ATOMS: atom_id res chain seq x y z
N MET A 1 54.85 -13.70 -44.23
CA MET A 1 53.73 -14.63 -43.92
C MET A 1 53.86 -15.40 -42.59
N THR A 2 54.90 -15.18 -41.78
CA THR A 2 55.15 -15.95 -40.54
C THR A 2 54.66 -15.27 -39.26
N LEU A 3 54.57 -13.92 -39.23
CA LEU A 3 54.03 -13.18 -38.08
C LEU A 3 52.53 -13.43 -37.85
N TYR A 4 51.75 -13.47 -38.94
CA TYR A 4 50.30 -13.70 -38.88
C TYR A 4 49.93 -15.09 -38.32
N ARG A 5 50.70 -16.13 -38.69
CA ARG A 5 50.51 -17.50 -38.15
C ARG A 5 50.85 -17.60 -36.66
N LYS A 6 51.92 -16.91 -36.19
CA LYS A 6 52.26 -16.89 -34.76
C LYS A 6 51.23 -16.13 -33.91
N ASN A 7 50.68 -15.04 -34.45
CA ASN A 7 49.65 -14.26 -33.77
C ASN A 7 48.28 -14.98 -33.75
N LEU A 8 47.98 -15.80 -34.76
CA LEU A 8 46.74 -16.60 -34.81
C LEU A 8 46.63 -17.55 -33.61
N TYR A 9 47.72 -18.21 -33.20
CA TYR A 9 47.73 -19.06 -32.01
C TYR A 9 47.43 -18.27 -30.74
N PHE A 10 47.98 -17.07 -30.61
CA PHE A 10 47.73 -16.20 -29.46
C PHE A 10 46.26 -15.75 -29.39
N VAL A 11 45.67 -15.40 -30.55
CA VAL A 11 44.25 -15.07 -30.65
C VAL A 11 43.37 -16.27 -30.28
N CYS A 12 43.66 -17.45 -30.81
CA CYS A 12 42.90 -18.67 -30.49
C CYS A 12 43.00 -19.04 -29.00
N ILE A 13 44.19 -18.93 -28.39
CA ILE A 13 44.37 -19.19 -26.95
C ILE A 13 43.62 -18.17 -26.10
N SER A 14 43.70 -16.88 -26.45
CA SER A 14 42.96 -15.82 -25.74
C SER A 14 41.44 -16.03 -25.82
N LEU A 15 40.94 -16.44 -26.98
CA LEU A 15 39.53 -16.72 -27.20
C LEU A 15 39.09 -17.97 -26.44
N LEU A 16 39.91 -19.02 -26.42
CA LEU A 16 39.68 -20.22 -25.61
C LEU A 16 39.64 -19.88 -24.11
N LEU A 17 40.59 -19.10 -23.60
CA LEU A 17 40.60 -18.65 -22.20
C LEU A 17 39.37 -17.82 -21.85
N THR A 18 38.94 -16.94 -22.75
CA THR A 18 37.72 -16.14 -22.57
C THR A 18 36.48 -17.02 -22.50
N VAL A 19 36.35 -17.99 -23.41
CA VAL A 19 35.23 -18.95 -23.40
C VAL A 19 35.27 -19.81 -22.13
N CYS A 20 36.43 -20.35 -21.75
CA CYS A 20 36.59 -21.11 -20.51
C CYS A 20 36.24 -20.28 -19.27
N TYR A 21 36.61 -19.00 -19.24
CA TYR A 21 36.26 -18.09 -18.14
C TYR A 21 34.75 -17.85 -18.07
N ILE A 22 34.09 -17.61 -19.21
CA ILE A 22 32.63 -17.46 -19.29
C ILE A 22 31.94 -18.75 -18.84
N LEU A 23 32.38 -19.91 -19.33
CA LEU A 23 31.82 -21.21 -18.94
C LEU A 23 32.06 -21.49 -17.46
N TYR A 24 33.23 -21.17 -16.92
CA TYR A 24 33.52 -21.32 -15.50
C TYR A 24 32.60 -20.44 -14.63
N GLY A 25 32.41 -19.17 -15.02
CA GLY A 25 31.46 -18.28 -14.36
C GLY A 25 30.02 -18.79 -14.47
N TYR A 26 29.61 -19.26 -15.64
CA TYR A 26 28.24 -19.68 -15.91
C TYR A 26 27.86 -21.01 -15.25
N PHE A 27 28.76 -22.00 -15.30
CA PHE A 27 28.53 -23.30 -14.70
C PHE A 27 28.89 -23.30 -13.21
N PHE A 28 30.12 -22.99 -12.82
CA PHE A 28 30.55 -23.23 -11.44
C PHE A 28 30.15 -22.14 -10.44
N ARG A 29 30.00 -20.88 -10.87
CA ARG A 29 29.60 -19.79 -9.96
C ARG A 29 28.09 -19.75 -9.71
N ASN A 30 27.28 -20.36 -10.58
CA ASN A 30 25.82 -20.35 -10.49
C ASN A 30 25.22 -21.65 -9.91
N PHE A 31 26.01 -22.71 -9.69
CA PHE A 31 25.51 -23.91 -9.02
C PHE A 31 25.38 -23.66 -7.51
N ILE A 32 24.14 -23.53 -7.04
CA ILE A 32 23.83 -23.47 -5.62
C ILE A 32 23.69 -24.90 -5.10
N THR A 33 24.68 -25.37 -4.35
CA THR A 33 24.58 -26.64 -3.62
C THR A 33 23.64 -26.45 -2.44
N GLN A 34 22.46 -27.08 -2.47
CA GLN A 34 21.51 -27.08 -1.36
C GLN A 34 20.77 -28.42 -1.27
N PRO A 35 20.27 -28.81 -0.08
CA PRO A 35 19.47 -30.01 0.07
C PRO A 35 18.13 -29.88 -0.68
N ASP A 36 17.54 -31.03 -1.04
CA ASP A 36 16.21 -31.08 -1.62
C ASP A 36 15.17 -30.38 -0.73
N LEU A 37 14.16 -29.79 -1.37
CA LEU A 37 13.05 -29.16 -0.68
C LEU A 37 12.33 -30.18 0.22
N PRO A 38 12.21 -29.92 1.55
CA PRO A 38 11.52 -30.85 2.44
C PRO A 38 10.06 -31.05 2.02
N LYS A 39 9.56 -32.28 2.20
CA LYS A 39 8.24 -32.71 1.70
C LYS A 39 7.07 -31.85 2.22
N GLU A 40 7.19 -31.30 3.43
CA GLU A 40 6.14 -30.46 4.04
C GLU A 40 5.87 -29.16 3.25
N TYR A 41 6.90 -28.61 2.58
CA TYR A 41 6.80 -27.38 1.81
C TYR A 41 6.26 -27.58 0.40
N LEU A 42 6.21 -28.82 -0.10
CA LEU A 42 5.64 -29.15 -1.42
C LEU A 42 4.15 -28.82 -1.53
N THR A 43 3.45 -28.72 -0.40
CA THR A 43 2.01 -28.41 -0.35
C THR A 43 1.70 -26.91 -0.39
N TYR A 44 2.70 -26.06 -0.21
CA TYR A 44 2.51 -24.61 -0.21
C TYR A 44 2.23 -24.14 -1.63
N LYS A 45 1.33 -23.17 -1.76
CA LYS A 45 0.88 -22.67 -3.05
C LYS A 45 1.31 -21.23 -3.25
N ASN A 46 1.70 -20.89 -4.48
CA ASN A 46 1.84 -19.50 -4.89
C ASN A 46 0.52 -18.76 -4.76
N LEU A 47 0.56 -17.44 -4.53
CA LEU A 47 -0.64 -16.59 -4.42
C LEU A 47 -1.56 -16.73 -5.65
N GLU A 48 -0.97 -16.82 -6.84
CA GLU A 48 -1.68 -17.04 -8.13
C GLU A 48 -2.51 -18.33 -8.15
N ASN A 49 -2.09 -19.35 -7.38
CA ASN A 49 -2.78 -20.64 -7.29
C ASN A 49 -3.90 -20.64 -6.24
N LYS A 50 -4.33 -19.45 -5.80
CA LYS A 50 -5.41 -19.22 -4.83
C LYS A 50 -5.28 -20.12 -3.59
N PRO A 51 -4.23 -19.92 -2.77
CA PRO A 51 -4.07 -20.67 -1.53
C PRO A 51 -5.32 -20.50 -0.66
N ALA A 52 -5.72 -21.58 -0.02
CA ALA A 52 -6.95 -21.61 0.75
C ALA A 52 -6.80 -22.59 1.91
N SER A 53 -7.37 -22.21 3.04
CA SER A 53 -7.44 -23.01 4.27
C SER A 53 -8.88 -23.51 4.46
N ASN A 54 -9.25 -23.94 5.65
CA ASN A 54 -10.62 -24.41 5.89
C ASN A 54 -11.63 -23.26 5.84
N HIS A 55 -11.28 -22.10 6.38
CA HIS A 55 -12.19 -20.97 6.54
C HIS A 55 -11.84 -19.78 5.65
N PHE A 56 -10.62 -19.70 5.12
CA PHE A 56 -10.16 -18.55 4.35
C PHE A 56 -9.66 -18.93 2.97
N GLU A 57 -9.76 -17.98 2.06
CA GLU A 57 -9.17 -18.07 0.73
C GLU A 57 -8.51 -16.76 0.33
N ILE A 58 -7.52 -16.89 -0.55
CA ILE A 58 -6.84 -15.76 -1.18
C ILE A 58 -7.40 -15.54 -2.57
N ILE A 59 -7.84 -14.31 -2.84
CA ILE A 59 -8.36 -13.89 -4.14
C ILE A 59 -7.44 -12.83 -4.74
N LYS A 60 -7.15 -13.00 -6.03
CA LYS A 60 -6.46 -12.00 -6.85
C LYS A 60 -7.45 -10.96 -7.34
N LEU A 61 -7.12 -9.69 -7.17
CA LEU A 61 -7.83 -8.57 -7.78
C LEU A 61 -7.37 -8.41 -9.23
N PRO A 62 -8.28 -8.11 -10.18
CA PRO A 62 -8.13 -8.39 -11.61
C PRO A 62 -7.17 -7.49 -12.38
N ASP A 63 -6.31 -6.70 -11.73
CA ASP A 63 -5.43 -5.80 -12.47
C ASP A 63 -4.02 -5.70 -11.86
N ASP A 64 -3.10 -6.45 -12.49
CA ASP A 64 -1.66 -6.41 -12.23
C ASP A 64 -1.03 -5.06 -12.66
N LEU A 65 -1.72 -4.26 -13.47
CA LEU A 65 -1.19 -3.02 -14.04
C LEU A 65 -1.46 -1.78 -13.17
N LEU A 66 -2.25 -1.88 -12.10
CA LEU A 66 -2.70 -0.69 -11.37
C LEU A 66 -1.64 -0.07 -10.44
N ASN A 67 -0.49 -0.73 -10.22
CA ASN A 67 0.51 -0.32 -9.23
C ASN A 67 -0.19 0.19 -7.95
N LEU A 68 -0.88 -0.73 -7.29
CA LEU A 68 -1.84 -0.43 -6.24
C LEU A 68 -1.14 0.10 -4.99
N THR A 69 -1.58 1.25 -4.48
CA THR A 69 -1.19 1.78 -3.17
C THR A 69 -2.44 2.14 -2.37
N ASN A 70 -2.32 2.20 -1.04
CA ASN A 70 -3.39 2.65 -0.14
C ASN A 70 -4.73 1.91 -0.36
N PHE A 71 -4.92 0.86 0.43
CA PHE A 71 -6.15 0.07 0.40
C PHE A 71 -7.07 0.51 1.52
N TYR A 72 -8.38 0.38 1.28
CA TYR A 72 -9.38 0.51 2.33
C TYR A 72 -10.46 -0.54 2.14
N PHE A 73 -10.74 -1.30 3.19
CA PHE A 73 -11.91 -2.18 3.21
C PHE A 73 -13.10 -1.45 3.83
N SER A 74 -14.17 -1.29 3.06
CA SER A 74 -15.46 -0.81 3.55
C SER A 74 -16.29 -2.00 4.03
N PRO A 75 -16.44 -2.21 5.35
CA PRO A 75 -17.19 -3.33 5.90
C PRO A 75 -18.69 -3.22 5.63
N MET A 76 -19.23 -2.00 5.52
CA MET A 76 -20.67 -1.78 5.29
C MET A 76 -21.10 -2.21 3.88
N SER A 77 -20.26 -1.95 2.88
CA SER A 77 -20.56 -2.26 1.48
C SER A 77 -19.93 -3.58 1.02
N GLU A 78 -19.12 -4.24 1.87
CA GLU A 78 -18.28 -5.37 1.47
C GLU A 78 -17.45 -5.05 0.22
N THR A 79 -16.76 -3.91 0.23
CA THR A 79 -15.96 -3.46 -0.91
C THR A 79 -14.54 -3.11 -0.52
N VAL A 80 -13.60 -3.39 -1.40
CA VAL A 80 -12.22 -2.94 -1.31
C VAL A 80 -12.06 -1.73 -2.21
N VAL A 81 -11.65 -0.60 -1.64
CA VAL A 81 -11.28 0.62 -2.37
C VAL A 81 -9.77 0.68 -2.47
N ILE A 82 -9.27 0.99 -3.66
CA ILE A 82 -7.84 1.04 -3.91
C ILE A 82 -7.49 2.28 -4.71
N GLN A 83 -6.43 2.97 -4.29
CA GLN A 83 -5.80 4.01 -5.08
C GLN A 83 -4.80 3.40 -6.05
N SER A 84 -4.87 3.80 -7.31
CA SER A 84 -3.88 3.39 -8.32
C SER A 84 -2.73 4.39 -8.40
N ASN A 85 -1.49 3.91 -8.49
CA ASN A 85 -0.33 4.76 -8.79
C ASN A 85 -0.23 5.13 -10.27
N LYS A 86 -1.07 4.58 -11.16
CA LYS A 86 -1.15 5.10 -12.52
C LYS A 86 -1.64 6.54 -12.44
N ASN A 87 -0.73 7.46 -12.71
CA ASN A 87 -1.08 8.85 -12.99
C ASN A 87 -1.57 8.89 -14.44
N GLY A 88 -2.86 9.19 -14.62
CA GLY A 88 -3.39 9.56 -15.92
C GLY A 88 -3.11 11.02 -16.21
N PHE A 89 -3.27 11.45 -17.46
CA PHE A 89 -3.35 12.86 -17.81
C PHE A 89 -4.77 13.14 -18.30
N SER A 90 -5.39 14.22 -17.83
CA SER A 90 -6.63 14.72 -18.41
C SER A 90 -6.38 15.22 -19.85
N TYR A 91 -7.45 15.56 -20.58
CA TYR A 91 -7.32 16.25 -21.88
C TYR A 91 -6.45 17.52 -21.79
N ASP A 92 -6.41 18.16 -20.62
CA ASP A 92 -5.64 19.36 -20.33
C ASP A 92 -4.24 19.07 -19.74
N ARG A 93 -3.83 17.80 -19.72
CA ARG A 93 -2.57 17.30 -19.12
C ARG A 93 -2.47 17.45 -17.61
N ASP A 94 -3.59 17.61 -16.92
CA ASP A 94 -3.57 17.56 -15.47
C ASP A 94 -3.37 16.12 -15.00
N PRO A 95 -2.47 15.87 -14.04
CA PRO A 95 -2.30 14.54 -13.49
C PRO A 95 -3.60 14.11 -12.81
N LEU A 96 -4.08 12.90 -13.11
CA LEU A 96 -5.29 12.31 -12.54
C LEU A 96 -4.94 11.16 -11.60
N ARG A 97 -5.66 11.08 -10.48
CA ARG A 97 -5.65 9.92 -9.60
C ARG A 97 -6.88 9.07 -9.86
N LEU A 98 -6.68 7.76 -9.89
CA LEU A 98 -7.75 6.79 -10.08
C LEU A 98 -7.97 5.98 -8.80
N TYR A 99 -9.22 5.86 -8.41
CA TYR A 99 -9.67 4.99 -7.33
C TYR A 99 -10.57 3.92 -7.93
N TYR A 100 -10.38 2.68 -7.49
CA TYR A 100 -11.15 1.53 -7.93
C TYR A 100 -11.87 0.92 -6.74
N LYS A 101 -13.13 0.53 -6.96
CA LYS A 101 -13.94 -0.17 -5.98
C LYS A 101 -14.20 -1.58 -6.48
N PHE A 102 -13.75 -2.56 -5.72
CA PHE A 102 -13.97 -3.98 -5.98
C PHE A 102 -14.93 -4.55 -4.95
N ASN A 103 -15.76 -5.51 -5.35
CA ASN A 103 -16.47 -6.33 -4.37
C ASN A 103 -15.54 -7.38 -3.76
N ILE A 104 -16.00 -8.08 -2.72
CA ILE A 104 -15.24 -9.16 -2.07
C ILE A 104 -14.93 -10.37 -2.96
N GLN A 105 -15.56 -10.51 -4.13
CA GLN A 105 -15.21 -11.52 -5.13
C GLN A 105 -14.07 -11.05 -6.05
N GLY A 106 -13.56 -9.83 -5.86
CA GLY A 106 -12.54 -9.22 -6.69
C GLY A 106 -13.07 -8.65 -8.01
N LYS A 107 -14.39 -8.56 -8.22
CA LYS A 107 -14.94 -7.91 -9.41
C LYS A 107 -14.89 -6.40 -9.23
N LEU A 108 -14.38 -5.68 -10.24
CA LEU A 108 -14.49 -4.23 -10.30
C LEU A 108 -15.98 -3.85 -10.41
N ILE A 109 -16.46 -3.05 -9.47
CA ILE A 109 -17.86 -2.60 -9.44
C ILE A 109 -18.01 -1.12 -9.78
N ASP A 110 -16.98 -0.31 -9.51
CA ASP A 110 -16.99 1.12 -9.83
C ASP A 110 -15.57 1.71 -9.86
N SER A 111 -15.40 2.88 -10.48
CA SER A 111 -14.16 3.66 -10.44
C SER A 111 -14.43 5.15 -10.32
N LEU A 112 -13.48 5.87 -9.73
CA LEU A 112 -13.53 7.31 -9.55
C LEU A 112 -12.23 7.94 -10.02
N ILE A 113 -12.35 8.99 -10.82
CA ILE A 113 -11.23 9.80 -11.29
C ILE A 113 -11.29 11.15 -10.60
N VAL A 114 -10.20 11.57 -9.99
CA VAL A 114 -10.06 12.88 -9.36
C VAL A 114 -8.80 13.59 -9.83
N ASN A 115 -8.75 14.91 -9.68
CA ASN A 115 -7.54 15.66 -9.98
C ASN A 115 -6.46 15.31 -8.93
N SER A 116 -5.23 15.06 -9.37
CA SER A 116 -4.12 14.77 -8.44
C SER A 116 -3.77 15.95 -7.56
N SER A 117 -4.05 17.19 -8.01
CA SER A 117 -3.80 18.41 -7.23
C SER A 117 -4.64 18.52 -5.97
N ASP A 118 -5.77 17.81 -5.90
CA ASP A 118 -6.62 17.80 -4.70
C ASP A 118 -6.04 16.93 -3.57
N TYR A 119 -4.99 16.13 -3.83
CA TYR A 119 -4.30 15.29 -2.82
C TYR A 119 -5.20 14.45 -1.90
N TYR A 120 -6.28 13.87 -2.41
CA TYR A 120 -7.18 13.06 -1.58
C TYR A 120 -6.46 11.88 -0.91
N LYS A 121 -6.82 11.63 0.35
CA LYS A 121 -6.47 10.43 1.12
C LYS A 121 -7.73 9.65 1.47
N VAL A 122 -7.65 8.33 1.42
CA VAL A 122 -8.72 7.49 1.94
C VAL A 122 -8.68 7.55 3.47
N ARG A 123 -9.73 8.04 4.11
CA ARG A 123 -9.88 8.03 5.57
C ARG A 123 -11.25 7.52 5.94
N LYS A 124 -11.27 6.41 6.69
CA LYS A 124 -12.48 5.62 6.92
C LYS A 124 -13.18 5.43 5.56
N LYS A 125 -14.45 5.80 5.49
CA LYS A 125 -15.32 5.63 4.34
C LYS A 125 -15.40 6.88 3.43
N TYR A 126 -14.42 7.78 3.48
CA TYR A 126 -14.40 9.00 2.66
C TYR A 126 -13.05 9.19 1.97
N LEU A 127 -13.07 9.90 0.85
CA LEU A 127 -11.87 10.52 0.28
C LEU A 127 -11.82 11.95 0.82
N ILE A 128 -10.80 12.28 1.60
CA ILE A 128 -10.64 13.60 2.22
C ILE A 128 -9.49 14.35 1.55
N SER A 129 -9.72 15.62 1.22
CA SER A 129 -8.70 16.59 0.82
C SER A 129 -8.71 17.77 1.78
N GLU A 130 -7.78 18.70 1.62
CA GLU A 130 -7.70 19.91 2.43
C GLU A 130 -8.99 20.76 2.36
N ASP A 131 -9.61 20.85 1.18
CA ASP A 131 -10.74 21.76 0.94
C ASP A 131 -12.10 21.09 0.97
N ASN A 132 -12.16 19.79 0.67
CA ASN A 132 -13.43 19.08 0.50
C ASN A 132 -13.28 17.58 0.75
N TYR A 133 -14.41 16.87 0.73
CA TYR A 133 -14.44 15.41 0.78
C TYR A 133 -15.41 14.84 -0.26
N ILE A 134 -15.23 13.55 -0.57
CA ILE A 134 -16.10 12.79 -1.47
C ILE A 134 -16.61 11.55 -0.71
N SER A 135 -17.93 11.32 -0.75
CA SER A 135 -18.60 10.18 -0.08
C SER A 135 -18.75 8.94 -0.96
N TRP A 136 -18.27 8.98 -2.20
CA TRP A 136 -18.33 7.93 -3.21
C TRP A 136 -18.14 6.51 -2.69
N ILE A 137 -17.24 6.27 -1.73
CA ILE A 137 -17.01 4.94 -1.14
C ILE A 137 -18.32 4.33 -0.57
N ILE A 138 -19.18 5.15 0.02
CA ILE A 138 -20.39 4.76 0.77
C ILE A 138 -21.62 4.71 -0.13
N ASP A 139 -21.85 5.77 -0.90
CA ASP A 139 -23.12 6.08 -1.57
C ASP A 139 -22.97 6.24 -3.08
N ASN A 140 -21.75 6.05 -3.61
CA ASN A 140 -21.36 6.32 -4.99
C ASN A 140 -21.54 7.78 -5.44
N ASP A 141 -21.72 8.72 -4.50
CA ASP A 141 -21.72 10.15 -4.81
C ASP A 141 -20.28 10.65 -5.02
N SER A 142 -19.94 10.95 -6.27
CA SER A 142 -18.64 11.48 -6.66
C SER A 142 -18.51 13.00 -6.50
N THR A 143 -19.56 13.69 -6.03
CA THR A 143 -19.52 15.14 -5.88
C THR A 143 -18.60 15.57 -4.74
N ARG A 144 -18.00 16.76 -4.90
CA ARG A 144 -17.12 17.37 -3.90
C ARG A 144 -17.98 18.10 -2.88
N HIS A 145 -17.92 17.65 -1.63
CA HIS A 145 -18.65 18.24 -0.51
C HIS A 145 -17.71 19.13 0.30
N LYS A 146 -18.12 20.38 0.54
CA LYS A 146 -17.37 21.28 1.43
C LYS A 146 -17.53 20.86 2.89
N TYR A 147 -16.51 21.15 3.68
CA TYR A 147 -16.59 21.06 5.12
C TYR A 147 -17.54 22.11 5.69
N THR A 148 -18.20 21.80 6.80
CA THR A 148 -18.91 22.81 7.59
C THR A 148 -17.90 23.56 8.44
N GLU A 149 -17.48 24.73 7.98
CA GLU A 149 -16.45 25.54 8.64
C GLU A 149 -17.02 26.27 9.85
N LEU A 150 -16.44 26.05 11.03
CA LEU A 150 -16.88 26.65 12.29
C LEU A 150 -16.30 28.05 12.50
N ASN A 151 -15.06 28.26 12.06
CA ASN A 151 -14.34 29.52 12.14
C ASN A 151 -13.54 29.77 10.84
N PRO A 152 -14.21 30.01 9.71
CA PRO A 152 -13.58 30.11 8.39
C PRO A 152 -12.51 31.21 8.27
N LYS A 153 -12.57 32.21 9.17
CA LYS A 153 -11.60 33.30 9.24
C LYS A 153 -10.43 33.03 10.17
N ALA A 154 -10.40 31.89 10.88
CA ALA A 154 -9.40 31.57 11.90
C ALA A 154 -9.13 32.75 12.87
N ASP A 155 -10.21 33.40 13.33
CA ASP A 155 -10.21 34.62 14.14
C ASP A 155 -10.52 34.36 15.61
N TRP A 156 -10.71 33.10 15.99
CA TRP A 156 -10.90 32.70 17.38
C TRP A 156 -9.58 32.72 18.13
N ASP A 157 -9.63 33.07 19.41
CA ASP A 157 -8.50 32.96 20.32
C ASP A 157 -8.18 31.48 20.62
N ALA A 158 -7.01 31.25 21.23
CA ALA A 158 -6.50 29.91 21.48
C ALA A 158 -7.36 29.12 22.46
N ASP A 159 -7.87 29.75 23.51
CA ASP A 159 -8.64 29.09 24.57
C ASP A 159 -9.99 28.62 24.01
N ARG A 160 -10.71 29.50 23.30
CA ARG A 160 -11.96 29.15 22.62
C ARG A 160 -11.76 28.05 21.58
N THR A 161 -10.66 28.13 20.80
CA THR A 161 -10.35 27.11 19.78
C THR A 161 -10.09 25.76 20.44
N PHE A 162 -9.37 25.73 21.56
CA PHE A 162 -9.09 24.51 22.31
C PHE A 162 -10.35 23.90 22.94
N GLU A 163 -11.19 24.70 23.59
CA GLU A 163 -12.46 24.23 24.17
C GLU A 163 -13.36 23.59 23.10
N GLU A 164 -13.48 24.23 21.93
CA GLU A 164 -14.26 23.69 20.83
C GLU A 164 -13.63 22.41 20.27
N PHE A 165 -12.31 22.38 20.13
CA PHE A 165 -11.57 21.18 19.71
C PHE A 165 -11.87 19.99 20.63
N GLU A 166 -11.79 20.17 21.95
CA GLU A 166 -12.11 19.11 22.92
C GLU A 166 -13.58 18.67 22.82
N ARG A 167 -14.49 19.63 22.66
CA ARG A 167 -15.92 19.38 22.53
C ARG A 167 -16.24 18.56 21.27
N LEU A 168 -15.59 18.86 20.14
CA LEU A 168 -15.79 18.14 18.88
C LEU A 168 -15.15 16.75 18.94
N THR A 169 -13.93 16.64 19.48
CA THR A 169 -13.22 15.37 19.62
C THR A 169 -14.04 14.35 20.42
N LYS A 170 -14.72 14.78 21.49
CA LYS A 170 -15.61 13.92 22.30
C LYS A 170 -16.82 13.38 21.54
N LYS A 171 -17.24 14.04 20.45
CA LYS A 171 -18.41 13.67 19.64
C LYS A 171 -18.04 13.00 18.32
N ALA A 172 -16.80 13.18 17.87
CA ALA A 172 -16.38 12.78 16.55
C ALA A 172 -16.10 11.27 16.49
N ASN A 173 -16.56 10.65 15.40
CA ASN A 173 -16.20 9.27 15.05
C ASN A 173 -14.80 9.18 14.44
N SER A 174 -14.27 10.30 13.96
CA SER A 174 -12.95 10.41 13.35
C SER A 174 -12.47 11.86 13.40
N VAL A 175 -11.19 12.06 13.64
CA VAL A 175 -10.53 13.37 13.58
C VAL A 175 -9.34 13.25 12.64
N TYR A 176 -9.11 14.25 11.79
CA TYR A 176 -7.95 14.30 10.91
C TYR A 176 -7.39 15.72 10.81
N PHE A 177 -6.07 15.82 10.69
CA PHE A 177 -5.34 17.09 10.73
C PHE A 177 -4.66 17.39 9.40
N PHE A 178 -4.83 18.63 8.93
CA PHE A 178 -4.04 19.23 7.87
C PHE A 178 -3.19 20.34 8.49
N LYS A 179 -1.88 20.31 8.22
CA LYS A 179 -0.93 21.29 8.77
C LYS A 179 -0.76 22.45 7.82
N SER A 180 -0.66 23.67 8.35
CA SER A 180 -0.33 24.88 7.58
C SER A 180 -1.23 25.11 6.35
N VAL A 181 -2.55 24.93 6.51
CA VAL A 181 -3.56 25.06 5.44
C VAL A 181 -3.83 26.51 5.06
N PHE A 182 -3.64 27.43 6.01
CA PHE A 182 -4.04 28.81 5.83
C PHE A 182 -2.98 29.77 6.35
N THR A 183 -2.66 30.81 5.58
CA THR A 183 -1.70 31.85 5.94
C THR A 183 -2.41 33.20 6.05
N LYS A 184 -2.26 33.89 7.19
CA LYS A 184 -2.59 35.32 7.30
C LYS A 184 -1.31 36.15 7.24
N HIS A 185 -1.33 37.20 6.45
CA HIS A 185 -0.28 38.21 6.44
C HIS A 185 -0.62 39.32 7.43
N ASN A 186 0.22 39.50 8.44
CA ASN A 186 0.19 40.65 9.35
C ASN A 186 1.49 41.44 9.17
N GLY A 187 1.48 42.37 8.22
CA GLY A 187 2.69 43.11 7.82
C GLY A 187 3.75 42.16 7.25
N ASP A 188 4.96 42.18 7.82
CA ASP A 188 6.09 41.32 7.40
C ASP A 188 6.04 39.89 7.99
N THR A 189 4.98 39.55 8.73
CA THR A 189 4.84 38.23 9.37
C THR A 189 3.74 37.39 8.72
N GLU A 190 4.09 36.13 8.44
CA GLU A 190 3.16 35.09 8.00
C GLU A 190 2.72 34.25 9.20
N GLU A 191 1.41 34.21 9.45
CA GLU A 191 0.83 33.33 10.45
C GLU A 191 0.19 32.11 9.79
N PHE A 192 0.70 30.92 10.10
CA PHE A 192 0.15 29.66 9.63
C PHE A 192 -0.91 29.11 10.59
N PHE A 193 -2.01 28.61 10.01
CA PHE A 193 -3.10 27.98 10.72
C PHE A 193 -3.28 26.54 10.22
N ASP A 194 -3.46 25.64 11.17
CA ASP A 194 -3.80 24.25 10.91
C ASP A 194 -5.31 24.10 10.80
N LYS A 195 -5.74 22.99 10.20
CA LYS A 195 -7.15 22.61 10.09
C LYS A 195 -7.35 21.22 10.66
N ALA A 196 -8.23 21.09 11.65
CA ALA A 196 -8.76 19.80 12.08
C ALA A 196 -10.14 19.60 11.47
N ILE A 197 -10.39 18.40 10.94
CA ILE A 197 -11.70 17.98 10.47
C ILE A 197 -12.28 16.88 11.37
N PHE A 198 -13.59 16.96 11.62
CA PHE A 198 -14.31 16.08 12.55
C PHE A 198 -15.49 15.44 11.85
N LEU A 199 -15.56 14.11 11.88
CA LEU A 199 -16.72 13.37 11.38
C LEU A 199 -17.76 13.21 12.50
N ILE A 200 -18.84 13.96 12.44
CA ILE A 200 -19.95 13.93 13.42
C ILE A 200 -21.26 13.73 12.65
N ASP A 201 -22.02 12.70 13.01
CA ASP A 201 -23.30 12.38 12.36
C ASP A 201 -23.23 12.36 10.83
N GLN A 202 -22.15 11.76 10.30
CA GLN A 202 -21.86 11.62 8.87
C GLN A 202 -21.57 12.94 8.12
N LYS A 203 -21.41 14.06 8.84
CA LYS A 203 -20.98 15.35 8.31
C LYS A 203 -19.58 15.69 8.78
N TRP A 204 -18.80 16.31 7.92
CA TRP A 204 -17.47 16.80 8.26
C TRP A 204 -17.50 18.27 8.64
N TYR A 205 -17.01 18.57 9.84
CA TYR A 205 -16.84 19.92 10.36
C TYR A 205 -15.37 20.30 10.33
N ALA A 206 -15.06 21.56 10.05
CA ALA A 206 -13.69 22.08 10.03
C ALA A 206 -13.48 23.14 11.10
N LEU A 207 -12.39 23.01 11.85
CA LEU A 207 -11.91 23.98 12.82
C LEU A 207 -10.48 24.39 12.46
N TYR A 208 -10.24 25.68 12.40
CA TYR A 208 -8.94 26.29 12.11
C TYR A 208 -8.31 26.81 13.39
N GLY A 209 -6.99 26.72 13.52
CA GLY A 209 -6.29 27.29 14.67
C GLY A 209 -4.79 27.13 14.64
N LYS A 210 -4.11 27.86 15.51
CA LYS A 210 -2.65 27.81 15.64
C LYS A 210 -2.27 26.53 16.40
N LYS A 211 -1.42 25.69 15.80
CA LYS A 211 -0.85 24.49 16.44
C LYS A 211 -1.88 23.44 16.87
N ILE A 212 -2.99 23.32 16.15
CA ILE A 212 -3.99 22.27 16.43
C ILE A 212 -3.38 20.87 16.27
N TYR A 213 -2.37 20.69 15.43
CA TYR A 213 -1.71 19.39 15.23
C TYR A 213 -0.93 18.87 16.46
N VAL A 214 -0.70 19.71 17.48
CA VAL A 214 0.06 19.31 18.69
C VAL A 214 -0.79 18.41 19.60
N TYR A 215 -2.11 18.43 19.43
CA TYR A 215 -2.99 17.49 20.12
C TYR A 215 -2.87 16.11 19.47
N PRO A 216 -2.69 15.04 20.26
CA PRO A 216 -2.60 13.69 19.71
C PRO A 216 -3.88 13.38 18.94
N GLU A 217 -3.74 12.84 17.73
CA GLU A 217 -4.84 12.15 17.06
C GLU A 217 -5.39 11.12 18.07
N PRO A 218 -6.70 11.14 18.40
CA PRO A 218 -7.27 10.07 19.19
C PRO A 218 -6.90 8.76 18.49
N GLU A 219 -6.34 7.79 19.23
CA GLU A 219 -5.83 6.54 18.66
C GLU A 219 -6.82 5.99 17.65
N GLU A 220 -6.54 6.21 16.36
CA GLU A 220 -7.32 5.57 15.34
C GLU A 220 -7.10 4.08 15.56
N GLN A 221 -8.17 3.29 15.47
CA GLN A 221 -8.03 1.86 15.26
C GLN A 221 -7.25 1.69 13.97
N ASN A 222 -5.93 1.69 14.08
CA ASN A 222 -5.00 1.57 12.98
C ASN A 222 -5.13 0.15 12.48
N GLU A 223 -5.11 0.00 11.16
CA GLU A 223 -4.98 -1.32 10.55
C GLU A 223 -3.70 -1.95 11.10
N GLU A 224 -3.84 -3.05 11.84
CA GLU A 224 -2.70 -3.70 12.48
C GLU A 224 -1.84 -4.32 11.38
N GLN A 225 -0.71 -3.68 11.07
CA GLN A 225 0.25 -4.19 10.11
C GLN A 225 0.93 -5.42 10.70
N LYS A 226 0.73 -6.58 10.08
CA LYS A 226 1.30 -7.84 10.52
C LYS A 226 2.41 -8.26 9.56
N LYS A 227 3.63 -8.26 10.09
CA LYS A 227 4.81 -8.75 9.38
C LYS A 227 4.91 -10.27 9.57
N ILE A 228 5.09 -11.00 8.48
CA ILE A 228 5.27 -12.44 8.44
C ILE A 228 6.66 -12.74 7.91
N ILE A 229 7.42 -13.45 8.73
CA ILE A 229 8.73 -13.97 8.39
C ILE A 229 8.53 -15.35 7.74
N PRO A 230 9.26 -15.69 6.68
CA PRO A 230 9.19 -17.02 6.10
C PRO A 230 9.56 -18.08 7.13
N VAL A 231 8.78 -19.16 7.18
CA VAL A 231 9.10 -20.35 7.97
C VAL A 231 10.23 -21.18 7.34
N TYR A 232 10.42 -21.02 6.03
CA TYR A 232 11.49 -21.67 5.28
C TYR A 232 11.82 -20.86 4.02
N THR A 233 13.07 -20.94 3.56
CA THR A 233 13.52 -20.39 2.28
C THR A 233 14.34 -21.42 1.53
N HIS A 234 14.02 -21.63 0.25
CA HIS A 234 14.76 -22.49 -0.65
C HIS A 234 15.46 -21.63 -1.70
N LYS A 235 16.77 -21.78 -1.88
CA LYS A 235 17.51 -20.93 -2.83
C LYS A 235 17.15 -21.32 -4.25
N LEU A 236 17.14 -20.36 -5.16
CA LEU A 236 16.85 -20.61 -6.58
C LEU A 236 18.03 -20.18 -7.44
N SER A 237 18.48 -18.95 -7.23
CA SER A 237 19.59 -18.36 -7.97
C SER A 237 20.34 -17.36 -7.12
N GLN A 238 21.55 -17.00 -7.56
CA GLN A 238 22.40 -16.02 -6.90
C GLN A 238 22.75 -14.93 -7.90
N HIS A 239 22.53 -13.68 -7.51
CA HIS A 239 22.90 -12.52 -8.32
C HIS A 239 23.97 -11.70 -7.58
N GLY A 240 25.21 -11.74 -8.10
CA GLY A 240 26.36 -11.18 -7.43
C GLY A 240 26.68 -11.90 -6.12
N ASP A 241 27.42 -11.24 -5.22
CA ASP A 241 27.95 -11.93 -4.05
C ASP A 241 26.96 -11.97 -2.85
N ASN A 242 25.93 -11.11 -2.82
CA ASN A 242 25.11 -10.90 -1.62
C ASN A 242 23.59 -11.07 -1.80
N LEU A 243 23.08 -11.18 -3.03
CA LEU A 243 21.64 -11.23 -3.27
C LEU A 243 21.23 -12.61 -3.78
N LEU A 244 20.39 -13.31 -3.01
CA LEU A 244 19.87 -14.61 -3.39
C LEU A 244 18.40 -14.49 -3.77
N GLN A 245 18.03 -15.08 -4.90
CA GLN A 245 16.64 -15.33 -5.22
C GLN A 245 16.23 -16.61 -4.50
N VAL A 246 15.14 -16.56 -3.75
CA VAL A 246 14.66 -17.67 -2.95
C VAL A 246 13.16 -17.88 -3.14
N ASP A 247 12.74 -19.13 -3.09
CA ASP A 247 11.37 -19.47 -2.75
C ASP A 247 11.19 -19.34 -1.24
N ALA A 248 10.40 -18.38 -0.80
CA ALA A 248 10.02 -18.18 0.59
C ALA A 248 8.66 -18.81 0.88
N TYR A 249 8.55 -19.48 2.03
CA TYR A 249 7.38 -20.22 2.46
C TYR A 249 6.84 -19.59 3.74
N TYR A 250 5.55 -19.27 3.78
CA TYR A 250 4.92 -18.50 4.86
C TYR A 250 3.72 -19.25 5.43
N ASN A 251 3.60 -19.20 6.74
CA ASN A 251 2.37 -19.54 7.45
C ASN A 251 1.66 -18.23 7.82
N LEU A 252 0.65 -17.88 7.02
CA LEU A 252 -0.17 -16.71 7.29
C LEU A 252 -1.34 -17.12 8.17
N ILE A 253 -1.34 -16.64 9.41
CA ILE A 253 -2.34 -16.99 10.42
C ILE A 253 -3.41 -15.90 10.46
N VAL A 254 -4.63 -16.22 10.06
CA VAL A 254 -5.80 -15.35 10.22
C VAL A 254 -6.71 -15.97 11.28
N LYS A 255 -6.89 -15.26 12.40
CA LYS A 255 -7.52 -15.81 13.61
C LYS A 255 -6.84 -17.10 14.06
N ASN A 256 -7.46 -18.25 13.81
CA ASN A 256 -6.98 -19.58 14.22
C ASN A 256 -6.72 -20.50 13.01
N ASP A 257 -6.72 -19.95 11.79
CA ASP A 257 -6.54 -20.72 10.57
C ASP A 257 -5.25 -20.31 9.84
N THR A 258 -4.62 -21.27 9.16
CA THR A 258 -3.28 -21.08 8.55
C THR A 258 -3.34 -21.24 7.04
N LEU A 259 -3.02 -20.16 6.33
CA LEU A 259 -2.81 -20.15 4.89
C LEU A 259 -1.32 -20.40 4.59
N LYS A 260 -1.04 -21.50 3.89
CA LYS A 260 0.32 -21.89 3.48
C LYS A 260 0.66 -21.30 2.12
N ILE A 261 1.52 -20.28 2.12
CA ILE A 261 1.83 -19.46 0.94
C ILE A 261 3.28 -19.65 0.53
N LYS A 262 3.52 -19.81 -0.76
CA LYS A 262 4.84 -19.79 -1.38
C LYS A 262 4.99 -18.50 -2.19
N ARG A 263 6.16 -17.87 -2.18
CA ARG A 263 6.48 -16.74 -3.05
C ARG A 263 7.96 -16.71 -3.39
N GLU A 264 8.26 -16.40 -4.63
CA GLU A 264 9.62 -16.08 -5.06
C GLU A 264 9.97 -14.63 -4.69
N VAL A 265 11.07 -14.46 -3.95
CA VAL A 265 11.52 -13.17 -3.39
C VAL A 265 13.04 -13.09 -3.40
N TRP A 266 13.57 -11.89 -3.27
CA TRP A 266 14.98 -11.69 -2.95
C TRP A 266 15.20 -11.87 -1.45
N SER A 267 16.36 -12.40 -1.05
CA SER A 267 16.67 -12.74 0.34
C SER A 267 16.61 -11.54 1.30
N ASP A 268 16.86 -10.33 0.80
CA ASP A 268 16.75 -9.06 1.53
C ASP A 268 15.31 -8.53 1.65
N ARG A 269 14.36 -9.11 0.91
CA ARG A 269 12.93 -8.74 0.85
C ARG A 269 12.03 -9.95 1.08
N SER A 270 12.46 -10.84 1.95
CA SER A 270 11.76 -12.10 2.20
C SER A 270 10.56 -11.95 3.13
N ASP A 271 10.37 -10.79 3.76
CA ASP A 271 9.21 -10.58 4.62
C ASP A 271 7.95 -10.26 3.81
N LEU A 272 6.82 -10.83 4.25
CA LEU A 272 5.50 -10.49 3.72
C LEU A 272 4.74 -9.68 4.76
N VAL A 273 3.99 -8.69 4.30
CA VAL A 273 3.18 -7.85 5.19
C VAL A 273 1.74 -7.91 4.76
N TYR A 274 0.82 -7.91 5.73
CA TYR A 274 -0.60 -7.82 5.47
C TYR A 274 -1.30 -6.95 6.51
N TYR A 275 -2.43 -6.39 6.12
CA TYR A 275 -3.28 -5.53 6.93
C TYR A 275 -4.64 -6.18 7.08
N CYS A 276 -5.15 -6.30 8.29
CA CYS A 276 -6.53 -6.70 8.51
C CYS A 276 -7.37 -5.50 8.89
N SER A 277 -8.61 -5.45 8.38
CA SER A 277 -9.52 -4.36 8.75
C SER A 277 -9.83 -4.45 10.25
N PRO A 278 -9.71 -3.36 11.03
CA PRO A 278 -10.06 -3.37 12.45
C PRO A 278 -11.57 -3.59 12.67
N ILE A 279 -12.39 -3.21 11.68
CA ILE A 279 -13.84 -3.37 11.74
C ILE A 279 -14.26 -4.77 11.26
N ASN A 280 -13.48 -5.38 10.35
CA ASN A 280 -13.70 -6.74 9.90
C ASN A 280 -12.36 -7.51 9.82
N PRO A 281 -11.87 -8.07 10.95
CA PRO A 281 -10.54 -8.66 11.04
C PRO A 281 -10.39 -9.96 10.23
N GLU A 282 -11.46 -10.46 9.63
CA GLU A 282 -11.44 -11.61 8.72
C GLU A 282 -11.06 -11.23 7.29
N PHE A 283 -11.16 -9.95 6.95
CA PHE A 283 -10.72 -9.41 5.67
C PHE A 283 -9.36 -8.76 5.84
N CYS A 284 -8.39 -9.31 5.11
CA CYS A 284 -7.04 -8.79 5.12
C CYS A 284 -6.50 -8.58 3.70
N ILE A 285 -5.50 -7.73 3.57
CA ILE A 285 -4.89 -7.33 2.30
C ILE A 285 -3.39 -7.56 2.41
N ILE A 286 -2.81 -8.21 1.40
CA ILE A 286 -1.37 -8.48 1.37
C ILE A 286 -0.66 -7.28 0.73
N GLU A 287 0.18 -6.58 1.51
CA GLU A 287 0.91 -5.38 1.10
C GLU A 287 1.77 -5.61 -0.13
N GLY A 288 1.79 -4.64 -1.04
CA GLY A 288 2.60 -4.70 -2.26
C GLY A 288 2.14 -5.78 -3.24
N THR A 289 0.91 -6.28 -3.08
CA THR A 289 0.29 -7.24 -4.00
C THR A 289 -1.16 -6.83 -4.30
N ASN A 290 -1.78 -7.49 -5.27
CA ASN A 290 -3.20 -7.36 -5.59
C ASN A 290 -4.03 -8.51 -4.98
N PHE A 291 -3.57 -9.10 -3.88
CA PHE A 291 -4.26 -10.21 -3.23
C PHE A 291 -4.96 -9.78 -1.94
N ILE A 292 -6.18 -10.27 -1.78
CA ILE A 292 -6.96 -10.14 -0.54
C ILE A 292 -7.21 -11.52 0.06
N ILE A 293 -7.27 -11.56 1.39
CA ILE A 293 -7.67 -12.72 2.18
C ILE A 293 -9.10 -12.46 2.66
N LYS A 294 -9.96 -13.46 2.54
CA LYS A 294 -11.34 -13.37 3.01
C LYS A 294 -11.87 -14.71 3.51
N PRO A 295 -12.99 -14.71 4.26
CA PRO A 295 -13.74 -15.92 4.54
C PRO A 295 -14.21 -16.63 3.27
N LYS A 296 -14.18 -17.96 3.29
CA LYS A 296 -14.89 -18.81 2.34
C LYS A 296 -16.39 -18.70 2.60
N LYS A 297 -17.17 -18.60 1.53
CA LYS A 297 -18.62 -18.72 1.57
C LYS A 297 -19.01 -20.15 1.22
#